data_AF-A0A2S3H056-F1
#
_entry.id   AF-A0A2S3H056-F1
#
_cell.length_a   1.000
_cell.length_b   1.000
_cell.length_c   1.000
_cell.angle_alpha   90.00
_cell.angle_beta   90.00
_cell.angle_gamma   90.00
#
_symmetry.space_group_name_H-M   'P 1'
#
loop_
_entity.id
_entity.type
_entity.pdbx_description
1 polymer ?
#
loop_
_entity_poly.entity_id
_entity_poly.type
_entity_poly.pdbx_seq_one_letter_code
_entity_poly.pdbx_strand_id
1 'polypeptide(L)'
;MAAAAATVTAVSSGGKRERDIVDAGMPKKAKRGRPPPPPEEVETFLAAAESTLARRFAAKYNYDVVKDAPMDGRYEWVRVGP
;
A
#
# COMPACT_ATOMS: atom_id res chain seq x y z
N MET A 1 27.45 18.77 -1.87
CA MET A 1 26.14 18.61 -1.19
C MET A 1 25.82 17.12 -1.20
N ALA A 2 26.04 16.42 -0.07
CA ALA A 2 25.97 14.96 0.04
C ALA A 2 24.54 14.48 0.35
N ALA A 3 24.09 13.41 -0.32
CA ALA A 3 22.77 12.80 -0.13
C ALA A 3 22.87 11.59 0.82
N ALA A 4 22.03 11.56 1.86
CA ALA A 4 21.94 10.45 2.80
C ALA A 4 20.98 9.38 2.28
N ALA A 5 21.48 8.14 2.13
CA ALA A 5 20.68 6.98 1.77
C ALA A 5 20.08 6.33 3.04
N ALA A 6 18.76 6.16 3.06
CA ALA A 6 18.06 5.47 4.13
C ALA A 6 17.99 3.96 3.81
N THR A 7 18.82 3.17 4.46
CA THR A 7 18.72 1.70 4.45
C THR A 7 17.74 1.26 5.53
N VAL A 8 16.63 0.63 5.15
CA VAL A 8 15.77 -0.08 6.11
C VAL A 8 16.31 -1.51 6.25
N THR A 9 16.89 -1.81 7.40
CA THR A 9 17.35 -3.16 7.73
C THR A 9 16.16 -3.98 8.21
N ALA A 10 15.70 -4.93 7.39
CA ALA A 10 14.72 -5.92 7.81
C ALA A 10 15.42 -6.99 8.66
N VAL A 11 15.12 -7.05 9.96
CA VAL A 11 15.59 -8.13 10.84
C VAL A 11 14.67 -9.34 10.68
N SER A 12 15.08 -10.31 9.86
CA SER A 12 14.47 -11.65 9.84
C SER A 12 15.09 -12.47 10.98
N SER A 13 14.45 -12.48 12.15
CA SER A 13 14.84 -13.39 13.23
C SER A 13 14.16 -14.75 13.06
N GLY A 14 14.74 -15.59 12.21
CA GLY A 14 14.36 -17.00 12.02
C GLY A 14 14.73 -17.83 13.26
N GLY A 15 13.82 -17.88 14.23
CA GLY A 15 13.93 -18.79 15.38
C GLY A 15 13.11 -20.05 15.16
N LYS A 16 13.72 -21.07 14.55
CA LYS A 16 13.15 -22.43 14.48
C LYS A 16 13.16 -23.01 15.89
N ARG A 17 12.02 -22.92 16.59
CA ARG A 17 11.78 -23.54 17.89
C ARG A 17 10.87 -24.73 17.67
N GLU A 18 11.49 -25.87 17.37
CA GLU A 18 10.87 -27.19 17.44
C GLU A 18 10.46 -27.40 18.90
N ARG A 19 9.15 -27.39 19.15
CA ARG A 19 8.55 -27.72 20.43
C ARG A 19 7.64 -28.89 20.15
N ASP A 20 8.02 -30.07 20.62
CA ASP A 20 7.16 -31.23 20.69
C ASP A 20 5.95 -30.87 21.57
N ILE A 21 4.81 -30.63 20.93
CA ILE A 21 3.54 -30.36 21.60
C ILE A 21 2.81 -31.69 21.66
N VAL A 22 2.76 -32.27 22.85
CA VAL A 22 1.84 -33.35 23.21
C VAL A 22 0.43 -32.93 22.83
N ASP A 23 -0.23 -33.79 22.04
CA ASP A 23 -1.58 -33.63 21.51
C ASP A 23 -2.62 -33.70 22.64
N ALA A 24 -2.76 -32.60 23.37
CA ALA A 24 -3.93 -32.32 24.18
C ALA A 24 -4.88 -31.49 23.31
N GLY A 25 -5.89 -32.14 22.74
CA GLY A 25 -6.89 -31.56 21.85
C GLY A 25 -7.44 -30.22 22.31
N MET A 26 -6.84 -29.13 21.80
CA MET A 26 -7.29 -27.77 22.03
C MET A 26 -8.53 -27.53 21.17
N PRO A 27 -9.67 -27.06 21.72
CA PRO A 27 -10.81 -26.70 20.88
C PRO A 27 -10.38 -25.58 19.94
N LYS A 28 -10.36 -25.87 18.65
CA LYS A 28 -10.10 -24.91 17.57
C LYS A 28 -11.24 -23.88 17.60
N LYS A 29 -11.14 -22.86 18.46
CA LYS A 29 -12.05 -21.72 18.39
C LYS A 29 -11.76 -21.04 17.07
N ALA A 30 -12.59 -21.32 16.07
CA ALA A 30 -12.63 -20.54 14.84
C ALA A 30 -12.73 -19.08 15.26
N LYS A 31 -11.71 -18.29 14.91
CA LYS A 31 -11.79 -16.83 15.02
C LYS A 31 -12.97 -16.45 14.12
N ARG A 32 -14.16 -16.25 14.70
CA ARG A 32 -15.25 -15.56 14.02
C ARG A 32 -14.79 -14.12 13.83
N GLY A 33 -14.03 -13.90 12.77
CA GLY A 33 -13.71 -12.58 12.27
C GLY A 33 -15.03 -11.89 11.94
N ARG A 34 -15.10 -10.59 12.22
CA ARG A 34 -16.20 -9.76 11.72
C ARG A 34 -16.27 -9.96 10.19
N PRO A 35 -17.48 -10.12 9.61
CA PRO A 35 -17.59 -10.18 8.16
C PRO A 35 -16.91 -8.95 7.54
N PRO A 36 -16.31 -9.09 6.34
CA PRO A 36 -15.75 -7.94 5.65
C PRO A 36 -16.84 -6.86 5.46
N PRO A 37 -16.46 -5.58 5.46
CA PRO A 37 -17.38 -4.50 5.12
C PRO A 37 -17.95 -4.70 3.71
N PRO A 38 -19.12 -4.11 3.41
CA PRO A 38 -19.67 -4.09 2.06
C PRO A 38 -18.65 -3.53 1.06
N PRO A 39 -18.61 -4.06 -0.18
CA PRO A 39 -17.66 -3.60 -1.19
C PRO A 39 -17.80 -2.10 -1.48
N GLU A 40 -19.02 -1.57 -1.52
CA GLU A 40 -19.29 -0.15 -1.73
C GLU A 40 -18.65 0.75 -0.66
N GLU A 41 -18.70 0.34 0.62
CA GLU A 41 -18.10 1.10 1.72
C GLU A 41 -16.58 1.15 1.59
N VAL A 42 -15.97 0.04 1.17
CA VAL A 42 -14.52 -0.02 0.93
C VAL A 42 -14.13 0.86 -0.26
N GLU A 43 -14.87 0.76 -1.37
CA GLU A 43 -14.61 1.53 -2.57
C GLU A 43 -14.74 3.04 -2.34
N THR A 44 -15.78 3.48 -1.63
CA THR A 44 -15.97 4.89 -1.29
C THR A 44 -14.86 5.44 -0.40
N PHE A 45 -14.39 4.66 0.57
CA PHE A 45 -13.26 5.04 1.42
C PHE A 45 -11.97 5.19 0.61
N LEU A 46 -11.66 4.21 -0.25
CA LEU A 46 -10.47 4.24 -1.08
C LEU A 46 -10.54 5.37 -2.12
N ALA A 47 -11.68 5.57 -2.79
CA ALA A 47 -11.89 6.66 -3.76
C ALA A 47 -11.69 8.05 -3.13
N ALA A 48 -12.12 8.26 -1.89
CA ALA A 48 -11.90 9.52 -1.18
C ALA A 48 -10.39 9.78 -0.91
N ALA A 49 -9.65 8.75 -0.51
CA ALA A 49 -8.21 8.85 -0.32
C ALA A 49 -7.45 9.05 -1.65
N GLU A 50 -7.79 8.25 -2.67
CA GLU A 50 -7.19 8.30 -4.00
C GLU A 50 -7.41 9.65 -4.68
N SER A 51 -8.62 10.20 -4.63
CA SER A 51 -8.91 11.52 -5.20
C SER A 51 -8.10 12.64 -4.53
N THR A 52 -7.91 12.58 -3.22
CA THR A 52 -7.07 13.53 -2.49
C THR A 52 -5.60 13.43 -2.92
N LEU A 53 -5.09 12.20 -3.07
CA LEU A 53 -3.74 11.93 -3.55
C LEU A 53 -3.55 12.39 -5.00
N ALA A 54 -4.49 12.08 -5.88
CA ALA A 54 -4.47 12.48 -7.29
C ALA A 54 -4.44 14.00 -7.43
N ARG A 55 -5.24 14.74 -6.66
CA ARG A 55 -5.21 16.21 -6.65
C ARG A 55 -3.87 16.77 -6.19
N ARG A 56 -3.28 16.19 -5.15
CA ARG A 56 -1.95 16.61 -4.66
C ARG A 56 -0.85 16.31 -5.68
N PHE A 57 -0.93 15.18 -6.36
CA PHE A 57 0.00 14.81 -7.41
C PHE A 57 -0.10 15.77 -8.60
N ALA A 58 -1.31 16.00 -9.11
CA ALA A 58 -1.57 16.94 -10.19
C ALA A 58 -1.06 18.35 -9.87
N ALA A 59 -1.31 18.85 -8.65
CA ALA A 59 -0.82 20.17 -8.24
C ALA A 59 0.72 20.27 -8.13
N LYS A 60 1.40 19.18 -7.75
CA LYS A 60 2.86 19.15 -7.61
C LYS A 60 3.53 19.05 -8.98
N TYR A 61 3.00 18.18 -9.84
CA TYR A 61 3.67 17.63 -11.00
C TYR A 61 3.05 17.99 -12.35
N ASN A 62 1.87 18.63 -12.37
CA ASN A 62 1.09 18.91 -13.58
C ASN A 62 0.84 17.62 -14.38
N TYR A 63 0.44 16.56 -13.69
CA TYR A 63 0.12 15.27 -14.29
C TYR A 63 -1.11 14.67 -13.64
N ASP A 64 -2.04 14.24 -14.47
CA ASP A 64 -3.24 13.53 -14.04
C ASP A 64 -2.98 12.02 -14.06
N VAL A 65 -2.73 11.44 -12.89
CA VAL A 65 -2.47 9.99 -12.74
C VAL A 65 -3.71 9.14 -13.03
N VAL A 66 -4.92 9.71 -12.88
CA VAL A 66 -6.18 8.99 -13.12
C VAL A 66 -6.42 8.85 -14.62
N LYS A 67 -6.13 9.92 -15.38
CA LYS A 67 -6.27 9.92 -16.84
C LYS A 67 -5.00 9.46 -17.57
N ASP A 68 -3.92 9.25 -16.84
CA ASP A 68 -2.58 9.00 -17.38
C ASP A 68 -2.17 10.04 -18.44
N ALA A 69 -2.35 11.31 -18.11
CA ALA A 69 -2.14 12.41 -19.05
C ALA A 69 -1.38 13.58 -18.42
N PRO A 70 -0.39 14.14 -19.14
CA PRO A 70 0.23 15.39 -18.72
C PRO A 70 -0.74 16.56 -18.79
N MET A 71 -0.52 17.50 -17.89
CA MET A 71 -1.20 18.78 -17.84
C MET A 71 -0.20 19.89 -18.12
N ASP A 72 -0.71 21.03 -18.57
CA ASP A 72 0.11 22.21 -18.77
C ASP A 72 0.67 22.72 -17.44
N GLY A 73 1.94 23.12 -17.42
CA GLY A 73 2.60 23.61 -16.22
C GLY A 73 4.12 23.53 -16.25
N ARG A 74 4.72 23.38 -15.06
CA ARG A 74 6.18 23.47 -14.85
C ARG A 74 6.99 22.30 -15.41
N TYR A 75 6.37 21.15 -15.66
CA TYR A 75 7.05 19.94 -16.04
C TYR A 75 6.47 19.42 -17.35
N GLU A 76 7.37 19.09 -18.29
CA GLU A 76 7.03 18.39 -19.52
C GLU A 76 7.19 16.89 -19.30
N TRP A 77 6.13 16.13 -19.56
CA TRP A 77 6.17 14.67 -19.43
C TRP A 77 6.38 14.03 -20.79
N VAL A 78 7.42 13.20 -20.89
CA VAL A 78 7.74 12.44 -22.09
C VAL A 78 7.51 10.95 -21.79
N ARG A 79 6.74 10.27 -22.65
CA ARG A 79 6.59 8.82 -22.58
C ARG A 79 7.87 8.16 -23.04
N VAL A 80 8.51 7.42 -22.13
CA VAL A 80 9.70 6.63 -22.46
C VAL A 80 9.22 5.27 -23.00
N GLY A 81 9.56 4.97 -24.25
CA GLY A 81 9.31 3.65 -24.83
C GLY A 81 10.24 2.58 -24.24
N PRO A 82 9.91 1.29 -24.41
CA PRO A 82 10.85 0.21 -24.10
C PRO A 82 12.12 0.28 -24.95
#